data_AF-W2M076-F1
#
_entry.id   AF-W2M076-F1
#
_cell.length_a   1.000
_cell.length_b   1.000
_cell.length_c   1.000
_cell.angle_alpha   90.00
_cell.angle_beta   90.00
_cell.angle_gamma   90.00
#
_symmetry.space_group_name_H-M   'P 1'
#
loop_
_entity.id
_entity.type
_entity.pdbx_description
1 polymer ?
#
loop_
_entity_poly.entity_id
_entity_poly.type
_entity_poly.pdbx_seq_one_letter_code
_entity_poly.pdbx_strand_id
1 'polypeptide(L)'
;MVSLSNTSLAILFAISATSTNADNLRHESRNLQAYSTTTQYAASMLASVNAQRAAQGLPALCLNTKLMAASMRHSTDMAAKNF
;
A
#
# COMPACT_ATOMS: atom_id res chain seq x y z
N MET A 1 19.39 33.23 15.52
CA MET A 1 18.18 32.66 14.90
C MET A 1 18.54 31.28 14.39
N VAL A 2 18.12 30.23 15.07
CA VAL A 2 18.24 28.83 14.62
C VAL A 2 16.83 28.27 14.67
N SER A 3 16.24 28.10 13.49
CA SER A 3 14.93 27.49 13.33
C SER A 3 15.12 25.98 13.37
N LEU A 4 14.65 25.34 14.44
CA LEU A 4 14.64 23.89 14.60
C LEU A 4 13.34 23.34 14.03
N SER A 5 13.51 22.50 13.02
CA SER A 5 12.54 21.67 12.32
C SER A 5 11.75 20.71 13.21
N ASN A 6 10.48 20.51 12.84
CA ASN A 6 9.56 19.37 13.07
C ASN A 6 9.75 18.52 14.35
N THR A 7 8.78 18.62 15.27
CA THR A 7 8.27 17.46 16.02
C THR A 7 6.82 17.66 16.46
N SER A 8 6.02 16.63 16.21
CA SER A 8 4.59 16.50 16.48
C SER A 8 4.27 16.57 17.97
N LEU A 9 3.24 17.32 18.36
CA LEU A 9 2.48 17.08 19.59
C LEU A 9 1.12 17.82 19.52
N ALA A 10 0.12 17.18 18.91
CA ALA A 10 -1.27 17.59 19.08
C ALA A 10 -2.12 16.34 19.37
N ILE A 11 -1.77 15.65 20.46
CA ILE A 11 -2.70 14.74 21.12
C ILE A 11 -3.52 15.62 22.07
N LEU A 12 -4.71 16.02 21.64
CA LEU A 12 -5.73 16.49 22.56
C LEU A 12 -7.13 16.27 21.98
N PHE A 13 -7.71 15.11 22.27
CA PHE A 13 -9.17 14.98 22.36
C PHE A 13 -9.49 14.09 23.56
N ALA A 14 -9.87 14.74 24.66
CA ALA A 14 -10.58 14.11 25.76
C ALA A 14 -11.99 13.80 25.28
N ILE A 15 -12.32 12.52 25.10
CA ILE A 15 -13.71 12.08 24.92
C ILE A 15 -13.96 11.02 25.99
N SER A 16 -14.82 11.41 26.94
CA SER A 16 -15.35 10.58 28.02
C SER A 16 -15.99 9.30 27.48
N ALA A 17 -15.72 8.19 28.16
CA ALA A 17 -16.18 6.86 27.78
C ALA A 17 -17.72 6.74 27.79
N THR A 18 -18.29 6.46 26.62
CA THR A 18 -19.44 5.56 26.50
C THR A 18 -19.01 4.43 25.59
N SER A 19 -18.71 3.27 26.17
CA SER A 19 -18.31 2.06 25.46
C SER A 19 -19.48 1.53 24.62
N THR A 20 -19.52 1.88 23.35
CA THR A 20 -20.30 1.17 22.35
C THR A 20 -19.39 0.82 21.18
N ASN A 21 -18.91 -0.43 21.18
CA ASN A 21 -18.36 -1.17 20.04
C ASN A 21 -17.25 -0.44 19.25
N ALA A 22 -16.02 -0.55 19.76
CA ALA A 22 -14.79 -0.08 19.10
C ALA A 22 -14.48 -0.75 17.74
N ASP A 23 -15.28 -1.72 17.31
CA ASP A 23 -15.12 -2.39 16.01
C ASP A 23 -15.30 -1.45 14.82
N ASN A 24 -16.11 -0.39 14.97
CA ASN A 24 -16.44 0.53 13.87
C ASN A 24 -15.37 1.61 13.61
N LEU A 25 -14.47 1.91 14.56
CA LEU A 25 -13.43 2.92 14.35
C LEU A 25 -12.22 2.41 13.53
N ARG A 26 -12.15 1.10 13.25
CA ARG A 26 -11.03 0.49 12.53
C ARG A 26 -11.31 0.26 11.04
N HIS A 27 -12.51 0.62 10.58
CA HIS A 27 -12.85 0.53 9.16
C HIS A 27 -12.46 1.83 8.45
N GLU A 28 -11.14 2.04 8.30
CA GLU A 28 -10.65 2.86 7.20
C GLU A 28 -11.29 2.29 5.93
N SER A 29 -12.22 3.04 5.34
CA SER A 29 -12.84 2.68 4.05
C SER A 29 -11.74 2.76 3.00
N ARG A 30 -10.96 1.68 2.90
CA ARG A 30 -9.99 1.55 1.84
C ARG A 30 -10.80 1.37 0.56
N ASN A 31 -10.71 2.35 -0.33
CA ASN A 31 -11.17 2.19 -1.68
C ASN A 31 -10.26 1.15 -2.36
N LEU A 32 -10.57 -0.12 -2.16
CA LEU A 32 -9.84 -1.23 -2.77
C LEU A 32 -10.29 -1.32 -4.22
N GLN A 33 -9.46 -0.84 -5.13
CA GLN A 33 -9.67 -1.10 -6.56
C GLN A 33 -9.63 -2.62 -6.78
N ALA A 34 -10.78 -3.22 -7.06
CA ALA A 34 -10.84 -4.62 -7.45
C ALA A 34 -10.30 -4.75 -8.88
N TYR A 35 -9.13 -5.37 -9.03
CA TYR A 35 -8.57 -5.66 -10.35
C TYR A 35 -9.31 -6.84 -10.97
N SER A 36 -9.80 -6.67 -12.20
CA SER A 36 -10.52 -7.75 -12.89
C SER A 36 -9.58 -8.76 -13.53
N THR A 37 -8.31 -8.40 -13.76
CA THR A 37 -7.31 -9.28 -14.37
C THR A 37 -5.91 -9.05 -13.80
N THR A 38 -5.07 -10.09 -13.83
CA THR A 38 -3.65 -10.01 -13.45
C THR A 38 -2.88 -8.96 -14.26
N THR A 39 -3.21 -8.78 -15.54
CA THR A 39 -2.56 -7.79 -16.41
C THR A 39 -2.88 -6.36 -15.97
N GLN A 40 -4.15 -6.07 -15.66
CA GLN A 40 -4.55 -4.75 -15.14
C GLN A 40 -3.84 -4.46 -13.81
N TYR A 41 -3.81 -5.45 -12.92
CA TYR A 41 -3.06 -5.34 -11.67
C TYR A 41 -1.58 -5.02 -11.93
N ALA A 42 -0.89 -5.82 -12.72
CA ALA A 42 0.53 -5.62 -13.01
C ALA A 42 0.84 -4.26 -13.65
N ALA A 43 -0.01 -3.78 -14.55
CA ALA A 43 0.13 -2.46 -15.17
C ALA A 43 -0.01 -1.32 -14.15
N SER A 44 -1.03 -1.39 -13.28
CA SER A 44 -1.24 -0.39 -12.22
C SER A 44 -0.09 -0.38 -11.20
N MET A 45 0.38 -1.55 -10.79
CA MET A 45 1.52 -1.71 -9.88
C MET A 45 2.79 -1.11 -10.49
N LEU A 46 3.07 -1.41 -11.76
CA LEU A 46 4.23 -0.83 -12.45
C LEU A 46 4.14 0.70 -12.52
N ALA A 47 2.96 1.25 -12.82
CA ALA A 47 2.75 2.70 -12.86
C ALA A 47 3.04 3.35 -11.50
N SER A 48 2.54 2.77 -10.41
CA SER A 48 2.81 3.26 -9.05
C SER A 48 4.29 3.19 -8.68
N VAL A 49 4.96 2.07 -8.97
CA VAL A 49 6.40 1.91 -8.71
C VAL A 49 7.22 2.91 -9.53
N ASN A 50 6.90 3.08 -10.81
CA ASN A 50 7.62 4.02 -11.66
C ASN A 50 7.38 5.49 -11.26
N ALA A 51 6.20 5.83 -10.74
CA ALA A 51 5.95 7.16 -10.17
C ALA A 51 6.88 7.43 -8.97
N GLN A 52 7.05 6.45 -8.08
CA GLN A 52 7.98 6.56 -6.95
C GLN A 52 9.44 6.64 -7.41
N ARG A 53 9.83 5.86 -8.43
CA ARG A 53 11.19 5.92 -9.01
C ARG A 53 11.48 7.27 -9.64
N ALA A 54 10.52 7.84 -10.37
CA ALA A 54 10.65 9.16 -10.97
C ALA A 54 10.82 10.26 -9.91
N ALA A 55 10.12 10.16 -8.77
CA ALA A 55 10.30 11.07 -7.64
C ALA A 55 11.72 11.03 -7.04
N GLN A 56 12.47 9.95 -7.30
CA GLN A 56 13.88 9.79 -6.90
C GLN A 56 14.87 9.99 -8.06
N GLY A 57 14.41 10.47 -9.23
CA GLY A 57 15.25 10.66 -10.41
C GLY A 57 15.76 9.35 -11.05
N LEU A 58 15.14 8.21 -10.74
CA LEU A 58 15.55 6.91 -11.26
C LEU A 58 14.85 6.57 -12.58
N PRO A 59 15.50 5.83 -13.50
CA PRO A 59 14.88 5.38 -14.74
C PRO A 59 13.65 4.49 -14.51
N ALA A 60 12.67 4.54 -15.40
CA ALA A 60 11.50 3.68 -15.35
C ALA A 60 11.87 2.19 -15.54
N LEU A 61 11.11 1.32 -14.89
CA LEU A 61 11.15 -0.13 -15.11
C LEU A 61 10.12 -0.55 -16.16
N CYS A 62 10.33 -1.73 -16.72
CA CYS A 62 9.39 -2.40 -17.62
C CYS A 62 9.00 -3.78 -17.05
N LEU A 63 7.81 -4.26 -17.43
CA LEU A 63 7.40 -5.63 -17.09
C LEU A 63 8.25 -6.66 -17.84
N ASN A 64 8.57 -7.75 -17.16
CA ASN A 64 9.21 -8.92 -17.76
C ASN A 64 8.32 -10.14 -17.56
N THR A 65 7.93 -10.79 -18.66
CA THR A 65 6.97 -11.89 -18.64
C THR A 65 7.46 -13.12 -17.88
N LYS A 66 8.78 -13.40 -17.91
CA LYS A 66 9.37 -14.53 -17.15
C LYS A 66 9.33 -14.26 -15.66
N LEU A 67 9.64 -13.03 -15.23
CA LEU A 67 9.56 -12.63 -13.82
C LEU A 67 8.10 -12.66 -13.35
N MET A 68 7.16 -12.13 -14.13
CA MET A 68 5.73 -12.20 -13.81
C MET A 68 5.24 -13.62 -13.59
N ALA A 69 5.60 -14.55 -14.47
CA ALA A 69 5.25 -15.96 -14.34
C ALA A 69 5.85 -16.59 -13.08
N ALA A 70 7.10 -16.25 -12.74
CA ALA A 70 7.75 -16.74 -11.52
C ALA A 70 7.07 -16.21 -10.25
N SER A 71 6.78 -14.91 -10.18
CA SER A 71 6.07 -14.30 -9.03
C SER A 71 4.66 -14.84 -8.86
N MET A 72 3.95 -15.15 -9.96
CA MET A 72 2.63 -15.76 -9.90
C MET A 72 2.71 -17.17 -9.33
N ARG A 73 3.62 -18.03 -9.82
CA ARG A 73 3.83 -19.38 -9.25
C ARG A 73 4.18 -19.32 -7.77
N HIS A 74 5.04 -18.40 -7.36
CA HIS A 74 5.40 -18.23 -5.96
C HIS A 74 4.19 -17.81 -5.11
N SER A 75 3.41 -16.82 -5.57
CA SER A 75 2.20 -16.38 -4.84
C SER A 75 1.15 -17.48 -4.73
N THR A 76 0.98 -18.30 -5.77
CA THR A 76 0.10 -19.48 -5.75
C THR A 76 0.59 -20.53 -4.74
N ASP A 77 1.90 -20.79 -4.69
CA ASP A 77 2.48 -21.72 -3.70
C ASP A 77 2.27 -21.21 -2.26
N MET A 78 2.45 -19.90 -2.05
CA MET A 78 2.23 -19.27 -0.74
C MET A 78 0.78 -19.39 -0.29
N ALA A 79 -0.17 -19.09 -1.20
CA ALA A 79 -1.60 -19.22 -0.93
C ALA A 79 -2.02 -20.67 -0.65
N ALA A 80 -1.50 -21.65 -1.43
CA ALA A 80 -1.83 -23.06 -1.25
C ALA A 80 -1.32 -23.63 0.09
N LYS A 81 -0.21 -23.09 0.61
CA LYS A 81 0.44 -23.55 1.83
C LYS A 81 0.11 -22.73 3.07
N ASN A 82 -0.74 -21.70 2.95
CA ASN A 82 -1.15 -20.80 4.04
C ASN A 82 0.04 -20.15 4.75
N PHE A 83 0.99 -19.61 3.98
CA PHE A 83 2.06 -18.76 4.49
C PHE A 83 1.62 -17.30 4.64
#